data_AF-A0A438WCS0-F1
#
_entry.id   AF-A0A438WCS0-F1
#
_cell.length_a   1.000
_cell.length_b   1.000
_cell.length_c   1.000
_cell.angle_alpha   90.00
_cell.angle_beta   90.00
_cell.angle_gamma   90.00
#
_symmetry.space_group_name_H-M   'P 1'
#
loop_
_entity.id
_entity.type
_entity.pdbx_description
1 polymer ?
#
loop_
_entity_poly.entity_id
_entity_poly.type
_entity_poly.pdbx_seq_one_letter_code
_entity_poly.pdbx_strand_id
1 'polypeptide(L)'
;MIGVYIISLKESQRRLDTEKLVLESNEKFKGRCVFQIFDAISPKHQDFEKLLQELYDAQSLLQSDWYHSYVGAGLTLPELGCYLSHYLLWKECVKLNQP
;
A
#
# COMPACT_ATOMS: atom_id res chain seq x y z
N MET A 1 4.93 -20.25 7.04
CA MET A 1 3.53 -19.84 6.82
C MET A 1 3.60 -18.50 6.11
N ILE A 2 2.95 -18.34 4.96
CA ILE A 2 3.11 -17.12 4.14
C ILE A 2 2.16 -16.04 4.67
N GLY A 3 2.67 -14.84 4.94
CA GLY A 3 1.85 -13.67 5.24
C GLY A 3 1.28 -13.10 3.94
N VAL A 4 -0.01 -12.77 3.93
CA VAL A 4 -0.68 -12.12 2.81
C VAL A 4 -1.34 -10.86 3.33
N TYR A 5 -0.85 -9.72 2.85
CA TYR A 5 -1.36 -8.41 3.24
C TYR A 5 -2.39 -7.91 2.26
N ILE A 6 -3.53 -7.49 2.78
CA ILE A 6 -4.55 -6.74 2.04
C ILE A 6 -4.47 -5.28 2.46
N ILE A 7 -3.90 -4.45 1.59
CA ILE A 7 -3.91 -3.01 1.75
C ILE A 7 -5.33 -2.52 1.50
N SER A 8 -5.92 -1.85 2.49
CA SER A 8 -7.21 -1.20 2.31
C SER A 8 -7.29 0.01 3.22
N LEU A 9 -8.26 0.89 3.00
CA LEU A 9 -8.42 2.13 3.78
C LEU A 9 -9.28 1.87 5.01
N LYS A 10 -8.85 2.35 6.17
CA LYS A 10 -9.53 2.12 7.44
C LYS A 10 -10.94 2.72 7.46
N GLU A 11 -11.11 3.89 6.84
CA GLU A 11 -12.37 4.61 6.75
C GLU A 11 -13.25 4.18 5.56
N SER A 12 -12.81 3.20 4.76
CA SER A 12 -13.59 2.73 3.62
C SER A 12 -14.81 1.94 4.08
N GLN A 13 -15.96 2.17 3.45
CA GLN A 13 -17.15 1.33 3.65
C GLN A 13 -16.87 -0.15 3.35
N ARG A 14 -15.93 -0.44 2.43
CA ARG A 14 -15.52 -1.81 2.06
C ARG A 14 -14.59 -2.45 3.08
N ARG A 15 -14.15 -1.73 4.12
CA ARG A 15 -13.26 -2.25 5.16
C ARG A 15 -13.86 -3.46 5.85
N LEU A 16 -15.12 -3.36 6.26
CA LEU A 16 -15.84 -4.44 6.98
C LEU A 16 -15.93 -5.72 6.14
N ASP A 17 -16.23 -5.58 4.85
CA ASP A 17 -16.26 -6.73 3.92
C ASP A 17 -14.87 -7.36 3.78
N THR A 18 -13.82 -6.53 3.77
CA THR A 18 -12.42 -6.99 3.71
C THR A 18 -12.03 -7.76 4.97
N GLU A 19 -12.41 -7.27 6.15
CA GLU A 19 -12.16 -7.93 7.44
C GLU A 19 -12.84 -9.30 7.49
N LYS A 20 -14.10 -9.37 7.07
CA LYS A 20 -14.83 -10.63 6.94
C LYS A 20 -14.12 -11.61 5.99
N LEU A 21 -13.71 -11.13 4.82
CA LEU A 21 -12.99 -11.95 3.84
C LEU A 21 -11.65 -12.47 4.38
N VAL A 22 -10.93 -11.68 5.17
CA VAL A 22 -9.69 -12.10 5.83
C VAL A 22 -9.95 -13.22 6.84
N LEU A 23 -10.98 -13.09 7.67
CA LEU A 23 -11.34 -14.13 8.64
C LEU A 23 -11.72 -15.44 7.94
N GLU A 24 -12.59 -15.38 6.93
CA GLU A 24 -12.98 -16.55 6.14
C GLU A 24 -11.78 -17.20 5.42
N SER A 25 -10.87 -16.38 4.88
CA SER A 25 -9.68 -16.85 4.20
C SER A 25 -8.69 -17.52 5.17
N ASN A 26 -8.53 -16.98 6.38
CA ASN A 26 -7.67 -17.58 7.40
C ASN A 26 -8.12 -18.96 7.83
N GLU A 27 -9.43 -19.19 7.97
CA GLU A 27 -9.95 -20.53 8.24
C GLU A 27 -9.79 -21.45 7.01
N LYS A 28 -10.12 -20.96 5.81
CA LYS A 28 -10.04 -21.75 4.57
C LYS A 28 -8.62 -22.18 4.22
N PHE A 29 -7.63 -21.34 4.49
CA PHE A 29 -6.21 -21.55 4.14
C PHE A 29 -5.33 -21.84 5.35
N LYS A 30 -5.93 -22.26 6.47
CA LYS A 30 -5.24 -22.59 7.72
C LYS A 30 -4.07 -23.54 7.49
N GLY A 31 -2.93 -23.21 8.10
CA GLY A 31 -1.67 -23.96 7.93
C GLY A 31 -0.87 -23.63 6.67
N ARG A 32 -1.42 -22.84 5.73
CA ARG A 32 -0.72 -22.43 4.50
C ARG A 32 -0.38 -20.94 4.53
N CYS A 33 -1.40 -20.09 4.66
CA CYS A 33 -1.26 -18.63 4.63
C CYS A 33 -1.94 -17.99 5.85
N VAL A 34 -1.46 -16.79 6.22
CA VAL A 34 -2.15 -15.87 7.13
C VAL A 34 -2.45 -14.60 6.38
N PHE A 35 -3.73 -14.31 6.23
CA PHE A 35 -4.23 -13.07 5.69
C PHE A 35 -4.34 -12.03 6.81
N GLN A 36 -3.91 -10.82 6.51
CA GLN A 36 -3.98 -9.69 7.41
C GLN A 36 -4.22 -8.40 6.63
N ILE A 37 -4.78 -7.42 7.32
CA ILE A 37 -5.01 -6.09 6.76
C ILE A 37 -3.82 -5.20 7.07
N PHE A 38 -3.39 -4.44 6.06
CA PHE A 38 -2.53 -3.28 6.23
C PHE A 38 -3.36 -2.01 6.05
N ASP A 39 -3.22 -1.07 6.97
CA ASP A 39 -3.91 0.21 6.89
C ASP A 39 -3.27 1.08 5.80
N ALA A 40 -4.01 1.34 4.74
CA ALA A 40 -3.60 2.18 3.64
C ALA A 40 -3.53 3.65 4.04
N ILE A 41 -2.64 4.37 3.37
CA ILE A 41 -2.49 5.81 3.50
C ILE A 41 -3.37 6.50 2.47
N SER A 42 -4.31 7.32 2.95
CA SER A 42 -5.08 8.22 2.09
C SER A 42 -4.45 9.61 2.01
N PRO A 43 -4.80 10.42 1.00
CA PRO A 43 -4.46 11.85 0.97
C PRO A 43 -4.97 12.66 2.17
N LYS A 44 -5.93 12.11 2.93
CA LYS A 44 -6.47 12.75 4.14
C LYS A 44 -5.71 12.36 5.41
N HIS A 45 -4.73 11.47 5.31
CA HIS A 45 -3.92 11.06 6.45
C HIS A 45 -3.13 12.26 6.99
N GLN A 46 -3.10 12.45 8.31
CA GLN A 46 -2.48 13.63 8.94
C GLN A 46 -1.01 13.81 8.53
N ASP A 47 -0.29 12.69 8.37
CA ASP A 47 1.13 12.67 8.02
C ASP A 47 1.38 12.56 6.50
N PHE A 48 0.35 12.67 5.65
CA PHE A 48 0.46 12.40 4.21
C PHE A 48 1.55 13.23 3.53
N GLU A 49 1.54 14.55 3.74
CA GLU A 49 2.51 15.46 3.11
C GLU A 49 3.94 15.18 3.58
N LYS A 50 4.11 14.89 4.87
CA LYS A 50 5.41 14.55 5.45
C LYS A 50 5.95 13.24 4.86
N LEU A 51 5.12 12.19 4.84
CA LEU A 51 5.48 10.90 4.26
C LEU A 51 5.82 11.01 2.78
N LEU A 52 5.08 11.84 2.04
CA LEU A 52 5.35 12.10 0.63
C LEU A 52 6.72 12.77 0.43
N GLN A 53 7.03 13.81 1.21
CA GLN A 53 8.33 14.49 1.13
C GLN A 53 9.50 13.57 1.48
N GLU A 54 9.31 12.66 2.44
CA GLU A 54 10.36 11.75 2.89
C GLU A 54 10.56 10.55 1.96
N LEU A 55 9.50 10.06 1.31
CA LEU A 55 9.50 8.72 0.66
C LEU A 55 9.26 8.75 -0.86
N TYR A 56 8.93 9.91 -1.43
CA TYR A 56 8.65 10.04 -2.85
C TYR A 56 9.52 11.12 -3.49
N ASP A 57 10.45 10.70 -4.34
CA ASP A 57 11.30 11.61 -5.10
C ASP A 57 10.64 11.98 -6.44
N ALA A 58 9.89 13.07 -6.41
CA ALA A 58 9.26 13.61 -7.61
C ALA A 58 10.28 14.04 -8.67
N GLN A 59 11.48 14.51 -8.28
CA GLN A 59 12.49 14.93 -9.26
C GLN A 59 13.04 13.76 -10.05
N SER A 60 13.31 12.63 -9.38
CA SER A 60 13.72 11.39 -10.06
C SER A 60 12.68 10.93 -11.08
N LEU A 61 11.38 11.04 -10.76
CA LEU A 61 10.32 10.72 -11.73
C LEU A 61 10.40 11.61 -12.96
N LEU A 62 10.53 12.93 -12.76
CA LEU A 62 10.58 13.91 -13.86
C LEU A 62 11.78 13.71 -14.79
N GLN A 63 12.85 13.04 -14.33
CA GLN A 63 14.01 12.71 -15.14
C GLN A 63 13.95 11.30 -15.77
N SER A 64 12.93 10.50 -15.44
CA SER A 64 12.83 9.12 -15.92
C SER A 64 12.39 9.03 -17.38
N ASP A 65 12.89 8.01 -18.10
CA ASP A 65 12.45 7.67 -19.46
C ASP A 65 10.94 7.43 -19.54
N TRP A 66 10.34 6.91 -18.45
CA TRP A 66 8.90 6.71 -18.35
C TRP A 66 8.13 8.03 -18.41
N TYR A 67 8.57 9.06 -17.68
CA TYR A 67 7.90 10.36 -17.66
C TYR A 67 7.99 11.07 -19.00
N HIS A 68 9.10 10.89 -19.72
CA HIS A 68 9.30 11.42 -21.07
C HIS A 68 8.73 10.54 -22.18
N SER A 69 8.11 9.40 -21.86
CA SER A 69 7.39 8.59 -22.83
C SER A 69 6.08 9.28 -23.26
N TYR A 70 5.50 8.86 -24.38
CA TYR A 70 4.24 9.41 -24.89
C TYR A 70 3.02 9.15 -23.97
N VAL A 71 3.18 8.33 -22.92
CA VAL A 71 2.15 8.03 -21.90
C VAL A 71 2.57 8.46 -20.49
N GLY A 72 3.73 9.08 -20.30
CA GLY A 72 4.23 9.49 -19.00
C GLY A 72 3.34 10.55 -18.35
N ALA A 73 3.06 10.41 -17.06
CA ALA A 73 2.24 11.36 -16.30
C ALA A 73 2.73 11.52 -14.86
N GLY A 74 2.32 12.55 -14.14
CA GLY A 74 2.51 12.56 -12.68
C GLY A 74 1.52 11.61 -12.00
N LEU A 75 1.83 11.17 -10.78
CA LEU A 75 0.84 10.49 -9.93
C LEU A 75 -0.14 11.52 -9.34
N THR A 76 -1.42 11.20 -9.38
CA THR A 76 -2.47 11.93 -8.67
C THR A 76 -2.37 11.72 -7.16
N LEU A 77 -3.03 12.56 -6.36
CA LEU A 77 -3.01 12.39 -4.88
C LEU A 77 -3.45 10.99 -4.43
N PRO A 78 -4.56 10.39 -4.95
CA PRO A 78 -4.92 9.03 -4.58
C PRO A 78 -3.88 7.98 -4.98
N GLU A 79 -3.24 8.13 -6.15
CA GLU A 79 -2.17 7.24 -6.60
C GLU A 79 -0.91 7.37 -5.75
N LEU A 80 -0.59 8.58 -5.27
CA LEU A 80 0.46 8.79 -4.27
C LEU A 80 0.13 8.11 -2.94
N GLY A 81 -1.15 8.14 -2.52
CA GLY A 81 -1.60 7.33 -1.37
C GLY A 81 -1.40 5.83 -1.57
N CYS A 82 -1.70 5.32 -2.76
CA CYS A 82 -1.42 3.93 -3.13
C CYS A 82 0.08 3.62 -3.07
N TYR A 83 0.92 4.46 -3.68
CA TYR A 83 2.38 4.33 -3.63
C TYR A 83 2.88 4.27 -2.18
N LEU A 84 2.50 5.22 -1.34
CA LEU A 84 2.92 5.27 0.06
C LEU A 84 2.46 4.02 0.83
N SER A 85 1.24 3.56 0.60
CA SER A 85 0.71 2.35 1.25
C SER A 85 1.55 1.11 0.92
N HIS A 86 1.90 0.93 -0.35
CA HIS A 86 2.75 -0.18 -0.80
C HIS A 86 4.19 -0.04 -0.28
N TYR A 87 4.75 1.17 -0.33
CA TYR A 87 6.11 1.44 0.13
C TYR A 87 6.26 1.14 1.64
N LEU A 88 5.31 1.61 2.45
CA LEU A 88 5.33 1.38 3.90
C LEU A 88 5.15 -0.10 4.26
N LEU A 89 4.25 -0.81 3.56
CA LEU A 89 4.12 -2.25 3.73
C LEU A 89 5.44 -2.95 3.38
N TRP A 90 6.07 -2.59 2.26
CA TRP A 90 7.37 -3.14 1.88
C TRP A 90 8.44 -2.89 2.95
N LYS A 91 8.48 -1.70 3.57
CA LYS A 91 9.41 -1.40 4.68
C LYS A 91 9.17 -2.31 5.89
N GLU A 92 7.92 -2.59 6.24
CA GLU A 92 7.61 -3.55 7.31
C GLU A 92 8.01 -4.98 6.93
N CYS A 93 7.77 -5.42 5.69
CA CYS A 93 8.25 -6.70 5.17
C CYS A 93 9.78 -6.84 5.28
N VAL A 94 10.52 -5.82 4.86
CA VAL A 94 12.00 -5.78 4.98
C VAL A 94 12.44 -5.88 6.44
N LYS A 95 11.79 -5.12 7.34
CA LYS A 95 12.10 -5.12 8.79
C LYS A 95 11.85 -6.49 9.43
N LEU A 96 10.79 -7.19 9.02
CA LEU A 96 10.47 -8.53 9.50
C LEU A 96 11.29 -9.63 8.80
N ASN A 97 12.06 -9.27 7.77
CA ASN A 97 12.77 -10.19 6.87
C ASN A 97 11.83 -11.27 6.30
N GLN A 98 10.61 -10.87 5.95
CA GLN A 98 9.57 -11.73 5.41
C GLN A 98 8.85 -10.99 4.27
N PRO A 99 8.50 -11.69 3.18
CA PRO A 99 7.74 -11.10 2.09
C PRO A 99 6.34 -10.68 2.52
#